data_AF-A0A917FXJ2-F1
#
_entry.id   AF-A0A917FXJ2-F1
#
_cell.length_a   1.000
_cell.length_b   1.000
_cell.length_c   1.000
_cell.angle_alpha   90.00
_cell.angle_beta   90.00
_cell.angle_gamma   90.00
#
_symmetry.space_group_name_H-M   'P 1'
#
loop_
_entity.id
_entity.type
_entity.pdbx_description
1 polymer ?
#
loop_
_entity_poly.entity_id
_entity_poly.type
_entity_poly.pdbx_seq_one_letter_code
_entity_poly.pdbx_strand_id
1 'polypeptide(L)' 'MKCTACGGKGKIKAMGPLPRKTMCIRCSGTGAEPNMSAKKELKPLEEIKKWFWRK' A
#
# COMPACT_ATOMS: atom_id res chain seq x y z
N MET A 1 11.29 9.04 -0.33
CA MET A 1 11.93 7.71 -0.32
C MET A 1 11.51 6.95 -1.57
N LYS A 2 12.47 6.39 -2.32
CA LYS A 2 12.17 5.62 -3.55
C LYS A 2 11.88 4.16 -3.18
N CYS A 3 10.88 3.55 -3.81
CA CYS A 3 10.54 2.15 -3.58
C CYS A 3 11.70 1.23 -3.98
N THR A 4 12.35 0.63 -2.98
CA THR A 4 13.48 -0.32 -3.14
C THR A 4 13.10 -1.51 -4.01
N ALA A 5 11.87 -2.00 -3.91
CA ALA A 5 11.40 -3.13 -4.71
C ALA A 5 11.22 -2.85 -6.21
N CYS A 6 11.02 -1.59 -6.62
CA CYS A 6 10.95 -1.22 -8.04
C CYS A 6 11.98 -0.16 -8.45
N GLY A 7 12.95 0.15 -7.59
CA GLY A 7 13.96 1.19 -7.80
C GLY A 7 13.37 2.59 -8.08
N GLY A 8 12.16 2.89 -7.59
CA GLY A 8 11.49 4.15 -7.87
C GLY A 8 10.60 4.17 -9.11
N LYS A 9 10.50 3.09 -9.88
CA LYS A 9 9.81 3.07 -11.19
C LYS A 9 8.29 2.84 -11.10
N GLY A 10 7.79 2.38 -9.96
CA GLY A 10 6.38 1.98 -9.77
C GLY A 10 6.00 0.67 -10.46
N LYS A 11 6.86 0.11 -11.31
CA LYS A 11 6.58 -1.07 -12.13
C LYS A 11 7.77 -2.02 -12.05
N ILE A 12 7.51 -3.31 -11.99
CA ILE A 12 8.50 -4.39 -12.01
C ILE A 12 8.36 -5.21 -13.29
N LYS A 13 9.45 -5.81 -13.75
CA LYS A 13 9.42 -6.71 -14.90
C LYS A 13 8.74 -8.00 -14.45
N ALA A 14 7.64 -8.37 -15.08
CA ALA A 14 6.96 -9.62 -14.80
C ALA A 14 7.81 -10.77 -15.37
N MET A 15 8.03 -11.81 -14.58
CA MET A 15 8.70 -13.01 -15.05
C MET A 15 7.67 -13.84 -15.82
N GLY A 16 7.73 -13.78 -17.14
CA GLY A 16 6.83 -14.48 -18.04
C GLY A 16 7.43 -14.54 -19.45
N PRO A 17 6.83 -15.32 -20.35
CA PRO A 17 7.35 -15.52 -21.71
C PRO A 17 7.38 -14.24 -22.55
N LEU A 18 6.63 -13.21 -22.14
CA LEU A 18 6.60 -11.90 -22.77
C LEU A 18 7.05 -10.84 -21.75
N PRO A 19 7.87 -9.84 -22.16
CA PRO A 19 8.32 -8.77 -21.28
C PRO A 19 7.16 -7.83 -20.92
N ARG A 20 6.39 -8.20 -19.91
CA ARG A 20 5.29 -7.39 -19.37
C ARG A 20 5.80 -6.60 -18.17
N LYS A 21 5.32 -5.37 -18.04
CA LYS A 21 5.55 -4.54 -16.84
C LYS A 21 4.35 -4.71 -15.93
N THR A 22 4.56 -5.29 -14.75
CA THR A 22 3.53 -5.42 -13.72
C THR A 22 3.68 -4.31 -12.69
N MET A 23 2.58 -3.85 -12.13
CA MET A 23 2.59 -2.83 -11.08
C MET A 23 3.35 -3.34 -9.85
N CYS A 24 4.23 -2.51 -9.29
CA CYS A 24 4.95 -2.89 -8.08
C CYS A 24 3.99 -2.91 -6.90
N ILE A 25 3.69 -4.10 -6.38
CA ILE A 25 2.75 -4.33 -5.27
C ILE A 25 3.19 -3.58 -4.01
N ARG A 26 4.51 -3.47 -3.80
CA ARG A 26 5.09 -2.89 -2.60
C ARG A 26 4.93 -1.37 -2.50
N CYS A 27 4.72 -0.69 -3.63
CA CYS A 27 4.38 0.74 -3.67
C CYS A 27 3.08 1.04 -4.41
N SER A 28 2.25 0.03 -4.68
CA SER A 28 1.01 0.15 -5.46
C SER A 28 1.13 0.98 -6.75
N GLY A 29 2.26 0.89 -7.46
CA GLY A 29 2.46 1.68 -8.68
C GLY A 29 3.04 3.09 -8.51
N THR A 30 3.11 3.61 -7.28
CA THR A 30 3.50 5.00 -6.99
C THR A 30 5.00 5.26 -7.14
N GLY A 31 5.84 4.22 -7.05
CA GLY A 31 7.31 4.34 -7.12
C GLY A 31 7.95 4.92 -5.86
N ALA A 32 7.20 5.49 -4.93
CA ALA A 32 7.68 5.86 -3.61
C ALA A 32 7.42 4.73 -2.60
N GLU A 33 8.30 4.54 -1.60
CA GLU A 33 7.95 3.63 -0.50
C GLU A 33 6.72 4.18 0.23
N PRO A 34 5.69 3.36 0.47
CA PRO A 34 4.63 3.76 1.38
C PRO A 34 5.32 3.98 2.72
N ASN A 35 5.27 5.22 3.20
CA ASN A 35 5.78 5.56 4.52
C ASN A 35 5.03 4.63 5.48
N MET A 36 5.71 3.67 6.12
CA MET A 36 5.08 2.71 7.02
C MET A 36 4.36 3.42 8.18
N SER A 37 4.58 4.73 8.37
CA SER A 37 3.78 5.62 9.22
C SER A 37 2.31 5.75 8.81
N ALA A 38 1.91 5.33 7.60
CA ALA A 38 0.51 5.26 7.19
C ALA A 38 -0.20 3.96 7.62
N LYS A 39 0.46 3.06 8.36
CA LYS A 39 -0.24 1.97 9.05
C LYS A 39 -0.60 2.42 10.46
N LYS A 40 -1.92 2.61 10.64
CA LYS A 40 -2.69 2.84 11.88
C LYS A 40 -3.06 4.30 12.19
N GLU A 41 -3.81 4.92 11.28
CA GLU A 41 -5.05 5.59 11.71
C GLU A 41 -6.24 4.74 11.28
N LEU A 42 -6.32 3.53 11.82
CA LEU A 42 -7.57 2.76 11.81
C LEU A 42 -8.16 2.87 13.22
N LYS A 43 -8.74 4.02 13.51
CA LYS A 43 -9.55 4.27 14.73
C LYS A 43 -11.05 4.57 14.50
N PRO A 44 -11.74 4.22 13.38
CA PRO A 44 -13.19 4.41 13.38
C PRO A 44 -13.98 3.34 14.15
N LEU A 45 -13.46 2.12 14.35
CA LEU A 45 -14.27 1.01 14.88
C LEU A 45 -14.50 1.04 16.40
N GLU A 46 -13.56 1.58 17.18
CA GLU A 46 -13.71 1.64 18.65
C GLU A 46 -14.66 2.77 19.09
N GLU A 47 -14.84 3.82 18.26
CA GLU A 47 -15.79 4.91 18.57
C GLU A 47 -17.25 4.48 18.31
N ILE A 48 -17.48 3.71 17.23
CA ILE A 48 -18.81 3.20 16.87
C ILE A 48 -19.40 2.30 17.97
N LYS A 49 -18.56 1.53 18.67
CA LYS A 49 -19.00 0.63 19.74
C LYS A 49 -19.55 1.37 20.96
N LYS A 50 -19.04 2.58 21.27
CA LYS A 50 -19.56 3.44 22.35
C LYS A 50 -20.93 4.02 22.06
N TRP A 51 -21.25 4.26 20.79
CA TRP A 51 -22.58 4.75 20.39
C TRP A 51 -23.63 3.63 20.46
N PHE A 52 -23.24 2.40 20.11
CA PHE A 52 -24.14 1.26 20.10
C PHE A 52 -24.57 0.79 21.51
N TRP A 53 -23.77 1.03 22.54
CA TRP A 53 -24.07 0.65 23.93
C TRP A 53 -24.75 1.75 24.78
N ARG A 54 -25.07 2.90 24.17
CA ARG A 54 -25.78 4.01 24.83
C ARG A 54 -27.27 4.08 24.48
N LYS A 55 -27.82 3.04 23.86
CA LYS A 55 -29.22 2.92 23.47
C LYS A 55 -29.80 1.64 24.04
#